data_AF-A0A941HUZ5-F1
#
_entry.id   AF-A0A941HUZ5-F1
#
_cell.length_a   1.000
_cell.length_b   1.000
_cell.length_c   1.000
_cell.angle_alpha   90.00
_cell.angle_beta   90.00
_cell.angle_gamma   90.00
#
_symmetry.space_group_name_H-M   'P 1'
#
loop_
_entity.id
_entity.type
_entity.pdbx_description
1 polymer ?
#
loop_
_entity_poly.entity_id
_entity_poly.type
_entity_poly.pdbx_seq_one_letter_code
_entity_poly.pdbx_strand_id
1 'polypeptide(L)'
;MPDFDHTGGWKPSAYRAAIGRVILARVEVGETITSIVADPEMPCRATLYRWLKMHEDFAAEYGQVRRVLAENALWSRDHVQGQRRDYAVRFGKGLHKGGQKSRYTLCRAWAFCEAVADGMTLAQMAQDPTLPTPKMVYRWLRQRREFRTMYERARATQRQMLLIDIDMVVDRVMGPGDLPAAKRQVAWLEGRIGRLTPKMYRTRL
;
A
#
# COMPACT_ATOMS: atom_id res chain seq x y z
N MET A 1 -26.93 1.90 6.24
CA MET A 1 -27.11 1.90 4.77
C MET A 1 -28.60 2.01 4.47
N PRO A 2 -29.02 2.73 3.42
CA PRO A 2 -30.42 2.72 2.97
C PRO A 2 -30.78 1.36 2.34
N ASP A 3 -31.91 0.78 2.75
CA ASP A 3 -32.41 -0.53 2.27
C ASP A 3 -32.81 -0.51 0.78
N PHE A 4 -32.42 -1.56 0.02
CA PHE A 4 -32.65 -1.69 -1.42
C PHE A 4 -33.32 -3.02 -1.79
N ASP A 5 -34.50 -2.94 -2.40
CA ASP A 5 -35.36 -4.08 -2.76
C ASP A 5 -35.10 -4.54 -4.22
N HIS A 6 -34.93 -5.85 -4.40
CA HIS A 6 -34.61 -6.50 -5.69
C HIS A 6 -35.81 -7.16 -6.39
N THR A 7 -37.03 -7.03 -5.86
CA THR A 7 -38.22 -7.68 -6.43
C THR A 7 -38.70 -7.03 -7.74
N GLY A 8 -39.13 -7.85 -8.71
CA GLY A 8 -39.61 -7.39 -10.02
C GLY A 8 -41.06 -6.91 -10.00
N GLY A 9 -41.32 -5.70 -10.49
CA GLY A 9 -42.66 -5.10 -10.58
C GLY A 9 -42.59 -3.57 -10.65
N TRP A 10 -43.71 -2.90 -10.93
CA TRP A 10 -43.77 -1.44 -10.84
C TRP A 10 -43.90 -1.02 -9.36
N LYS A 11 -42.75 -0.80 -8.71
CA LYS A 11 -42.42 -0.09 -7.44
C LYS A 11 -40.90 -0.33 -7.15
N PRO A 12 -40.36 -0.11 -5.94
CA PRO A 12 -39.42 0.95 -5.48
C PRO A 12 -38.01 1.04 -6.11
N SER A 13 -37.76 0.42 -7.27
CA SER A 13 -36.53 0.58 -8.09
C SER A 13 -36.32 1.98 -8.70
N ALA A 14 -37.18 2.94 -8.34
CA ALA A 14 -37.04 4.34 -8.67
C ALA A 14 -35.74 4.90 -8.11
N TYR A 15 -35.09 5.76 -8.88
CA TYR A 15 -33.87 6.44 -8.45
C TYR A 15 -34.04 7.10 -7.08
N ARG A 16 -33.10 6.81 -6.17
CA ARG A 16 -33.01 7.44 -4.86
C ARG A 16 -31.69 8.17 -4.76
N ALA A 17 -31.73 9.49 -4.58
CA ALA A 17 -30.54 10.33 -4.45
C ALA A 17 -29.59 9.86 -3.32
N ALA A 18 -30.13 9.28 -2.24
CA ALA A 18 -29.32 8.70 -1.16
C ALA A 18 -28.42 7.56 -1.65
N ILE A 19 -28.94 6.66 -2.50
CA ILE A 19 -28.19 5.53 -3.07
C ILE A 19 -27.22 6.05 -4.13
N GLY A 20 -27.64 7.01 -4.95
CA GLY A 20 -26.75 7.70 -5.88
C GLY A 20 -25.51 8.27 -5.19
N ARG A 21 -25.69 8.97 -4.05
CA ARG A 21 -24.56 9.51 -3.25
C ARG A 21 -23.63 8.42 -2.70
N VAL A 22 -24.17 7.30 -2.23
CA VAL A 22 -23.36 6.16 -1.75
C VAL A 22 -22.51 5.60 -2.90
N ILE A 23 -23.10 5.45 -4.09
CA ILE A 23 -22.38 4.97 -5.27
C ILE A 23 -21.27 5.95 -5.67
N LEU A 24 -21.55 7.25 -5.69
CA LEU A 24 -20.55 8.27 -6.01
C LEU A 24 -19.38 8.28 -5.03
N ALA A 25 -19.66 8.21 -3.72
CA ALA A 25 -18.63 8.15 -2.68
C ALA A 25 -17.74 6.90 -2.81
N ARG A 26 -18.33 5.74 -3.12
CA ARG A 26 -17.55 4.50 -3.35
C ARG A 26 -16.67 4.59 -4.60
N VAL A 27 -17.19 5.19 -5.67
CA VAL A 27 -16.42 5.42 -6.90
C VAL A 27 -15.28 6.40 -6.62
N GLU A 28 -15.50 7.47 -5.83
CA GLU A 28 -14.49 8.46 -5.47
C GLU A 28 -13.29 7.88 -4.72
N VAL A 29 -13.52 6.89 -3.84
CA VAL A 29 -12.47 6.13 -3.14
C VAL A 29 -11.77 5.10 -4.06
N GLY A 30 -12.20 4.99 -5.32
CA GLY A 30 -11.58 4.15 -6.34
C GLY A 30 -12.17 2.74 -6.45
N GLU A 31 -13.32 2.47 -5.81
CA GLU A 31 -14.00 1.19 -5.94
C GLU A 31 -14.58 1.01 -7.35
N THR A 32 -14.47 -0.20 -7.90
CA THR A 32 -14.96 -0.47 -9.26
C THR A 32 -16.48 -0.63 -9.27
N ILE A 33 -17.12 -0.21 -10.36
CA ILE A 33 -18.57 -0.41 -10.56
C ILE A 33 -18.96 -1.89 -10.44
N THR A 34 -18.09 -2.79 -10.89
CA THR A 34 -18.30 -4.24 -10.76
C THR A 34 -18.36 -4.69 -9.30
N SER A 35 -17.52 -4.13 -8.42
CA SER A 35 -17.55 -4.40 -6.98
C SER A 35 -18.81 -3.80 -6.34
N ILE A 36 -19.12 -2.55 -6.68
CA ILE A 36 -20.28 -1.85 -6.14
C ILE A 36 -21.58 -2.57 -6.50
N VAL A 37 -21.78 -2.99 -7.75
CA VAL A 37 -23.02 -3.69 -8.16
C VAL A 37 -23.10 -5.15 -7.72
N ALA A 38 -22.02 -5.70 -7.16
CA ALA A 38 -22.01 -7.04 -6.55
C ALA A 38 -22.49 -7.03 -5.09
N ASP A 39 -22.57 -5.84 -4.48
CA ASP A 39 -23.12 -5.66 -3.14
C ASP A 39 -24.64 -5.87 -3.16
N PRO A 40 -25.19 -6.77 -2.32
CA PRO A 40 -26.63 -7.00 -2.23
C PRO A 40 -27.45 -5.78 -1.82
N GLU A 41 -26.86 -4.74 -1.23
CA GLU A 41 -27.57 -3.49 -0.91
C GLU A 41 -27.52 -2.45 -2.05
N MET A 42 -26.81 -2.76 -3.14
CA MET A 42 -26.63 -1.85 -4.27
C MET A 42 -27.52 -2.22 -5.46
N PRO A 43 -27.87 -1.24 -6.33
CA PRO A 43 -28.60 -1.53 -7.55
C PRO A 43 -27.80 -2.43 -8.47
N CYS A 44 -28.50 -3.35 -9.14
CA CYS A 44 -27.89 -4.14 -10.18
C CYS A 44 -27.40 -3.24 -11.32
N ARG A 45 -26.44 -3.75 -12.10
CA ARG A 45 -25.76 -3.00 -13.16
C ARG A 45 -26.71 -2.35 -14.17
N ALA A 46 -27.79 -3.05 -14.55
CA ALA A 46 -28.80 -2.52 -15.48
C ALA A 46 -29.55 -1.30 -14.90
N THR A 47 -29.87 -1.33 -13.61
CA THR A 47 -30.53 -0.23 -12.89
C THR A 47 -29.62 1.00 -12.80
N LEU A 48 -28.34 0.80 -12.49
CA LEU A 48 -27.35 1.89 -12.45
C LEU A 48 -27.22 2.60 -13.80
N TYR A 49 -27.07 1.85 -14.91
CA TYR A 49 -26.98 2.46 -16.25
C TYR A 49 -28.27 3.14 -16.68
N ARG A 50 -29.43 2.60 -16.27
CA ARG A 50 -30.71 3.27 -16.48
C ARG A 50 -30.75 4.61 -15.75
N TRP A 51 -30.29 4.67 -14.50
CA TRP A 51 -30.24 5.91 -13.73
C TRP A 51 -29.32 6.95 -14.38
N LEU A 52 -28.15 6.55 -14.86
CA LEU A 52 -27.23 7.43 -15.61
C LEU A 52 -27.84 7.98 -16.91
N LYS A 53 -28.81 7.28 -17.50
CA LYS A 53 -29.52 7.74 -18.70
C LYS A 53 -30.71 8.66 -18.39
N MET A 54 -31.39 8.43 -17.27
CA MET A 54 -32.66 9.07 -16.94
C MET A 54 -32.53 10.27 -15.98
N HIS A 55 -31.43 10.36 -15.24
CA HIS A 55 -31.22 11.41 -14.23
C HIS A 55 -29.96 12.21 -14.55
N GLU A 56 -30.16 13.40 -15.13
CA GLU A 56 -29.07 14.27 -15.59
C GLU A 56 -28.15 14.72 -14.45
N ASP A 57 -28.70 15.09 -13.28
CA ASP A 57 -27.91 15.49 -12.11
C ASP A 57 -26.95 14.38 -11.65
N PHE A 58 -27.45 13.16 -11.56
CA PHE A 58 -26.65 12.00 -11.18
C PHE A 58 -25.58 11.68 -12.23
N ALA A 59 -25.92 11.80 -13.52
CA ALA A 59 -24.97 11.60 -14.60
C ALA A 59 -23.87 12.66 -14.60
N ALA A 60 -24.20 13.91 -14.29
CA ALA A 60 -23.25 15.02 -14.19
C ALA A 60 -22.27 14.81 -13.02
N GLU A 61 -22.77 14.48 -11.84
CA GLU A 61 -21.95 14.16 -10.66
C GLU A 61 -21.06 12.93 -10.90
N TYR A 62 -21.63 11.86 -11.48
CA TYR A 62 -20.87 10.68 -11.86
C TYR A 62 -19.74 11.01 -12.85
N GLY A 63 -20.03 11.85 -13.85
CA GLY A 63 -19.04 12.34 -14.79
C GLY A 63 -17.93 13.17 -14.14
N GLN A 64 -18.23 13.97 -13.11
CA GLN A 64 -17.23 14.70 -12.33
C GLN A 64 -16.29 13.76 -11.57
N VAL A 65 -16.84 12.80 -10.82
CA VAL A 65 -16.04 11.81 -10.08
C VAL A 65 -15.14 11.03 -11.04
N ARG A 66 -15.66 10.63 -12.22
CA ARG A 66 -14.86 9.93 -13.24
C ARG A 66 -13.76 10.81 -13.84
N ARG A 67 -13.96 12.12 -13.97
CA ARG A 67 -12.92 13.06 -14.41
C ARG A 67 -11.80 13.17 -13.36
N VAL A 68 -12.15 13.35 -12.09
CA VAL A 68 -11.16 13.41 -11.00
C VAL A 68 -10.36 12.11 -10.92
N LEU A 69 -11.01 10.95 -11.03
CA LEU A 69 -10.31 9.66 -11.07
C LEU A 69 -9.41 9.52 -12.31
N ALA A 70 -9.85 10.01 -13.48
CA ALA A 70 -9.03 10.01 -14.69
C ALA A 70 -7.81 10.93 -14.55
N GLU A 71 -7.98 12.12 -13.99
CA GLU A 71 -6.90 13.06 -13.67
C GLU A 71 -5.93 12.47 -12.64
N ASN A 72 -6.43 11.85 -11.57
CA ASN A 72 -5.61 11.15 -10.58
C ASN A 72 -4.86 9.95 -11.19
N ALA A 73 -5.49 9.23 -12.11
CA ALA A 73 -4.86 8.14 -12.84
C ALA A 73 -3.80 8.66 -13.83
N LEU A 74 -4.02 9.81 -14.46
CA LEU A 74 -3.05 10.49 -15.30
C LEU A 74 -1.88 11.00 -14.48
N TRP A 75 -2.10 11.67 -13.35
CA TRP A 75 -1.06 12.07 -12.39
C TRP A 75 -0.28 10.87 -11.88
N SER A 76 -0.95 9.78 -11.48
CA SER A 76 -0.30 8.55 -11.06
C SER A 76 0.51 7.92 -12.19
N ARG A 77 -0.01 7.92 -13.42
CA ARG A 77 0.68 7.39 -14.60
C ARG A 77 1.89 8.25 -14.96
N ASP A 78 1.75 9.57 -14.95
CA ASP A 78 2.81 10.52 -15.30
C ASP A 78 3.86 10.60 -14.20
N HIS A 79 3.48 10.43 -12.93
CA HIS A 79 4.41 10.26 -11.82
C HIS A 79 5.17 8.93 -11.95
N VAL A 80 4.50 7.81 -12.20
CA VAL A 80 5.15 6.50 -12.45
C VAL A 80 6.01 6.53 -13.72
N GLN A 81 5.58 7.24 -14.77
CA GLN A 81 6.30 7.37 -16.03
C GLN A 81 7.45 8.36 -15.95
N GLY A 82 7.32 9.41 -15.12
CA GLY A 82 8.36 10.35 -14.72
C GLY A 82 9.43 9.65 -13.90
N GLN A 83 9.04 8.89 -12.88
CA GLN A 83 9.95 8.01 -12.13
C GLN A 83 10.64 6.98 -13.04
N ARG A 84 9.93 6.41 -14.03
CA ARG A 84 10.52 5.52 -15.05
C ARG A 84 11.48 6.24 -16.00
N ARG A 85 11.21 7.50 -16.37
CA ARG A 85 12.09 8.34 -17.20
C ARG A 85 13.34 8.73 -16.43
N ASP A 86 13.19 9.22 -15.21
CA ASP A 86 14.30 9.52 -14.30
C ASP A 86 15.16 8.28 -14.05
N TYR A 87 14.54 7.11 -13.88
CA TYR A 87 15.22 5.83 -13.80
C TYR A 87 16.00 5.49 -15.07
N ALA A 88 15.40 5.63 -16.26
CA ALA A 88 16.06 5.34 -17.53
C ALA A 88 17.21 6.32 -17.84
N VAL A 89 17.07 7.59 -17.45
CA VAL A 89 18.09 8.62 -17.57
C VAL A 89 19.25 8.35 -16.61
N ARG A 90 18.98 7.94 -15.37
CA ARG A 90 20.02 7.68 -14.36
C ARG A 90 20.71 6.32 -14.51
N PHE A 91 20.03 5.31 -15.05
CA PHE A 91 20.48 3.91 -14.98
C PHE A 91 20.34 3.08 -16.27
N GLY A 92 19.86 3.64 -17.39
CA GLY A 92 19.73 2.95 -18.69
C GLY A 92 18.45 2.11 -18.87
N LYS A 93 18.19 1.63 -20.10
CA LYS A 93 16.91 0.99 -20.52
C LYS A 93 16.66 -0.41 -19.93
N GLY A 94 15.51 -0.58 -19.23
CA GLY A 94 14.59 -1.72 -19.43
C GLY A 94 14.26 -2.61 -18.22
N LEU A 95 13.05 -2.47 -17.66
CA LEU A 95 12.39 -3.55 -16.91
C LEU A 95 12.11 -4.71 -17.87
N HIS A 96 12.90 -5.78 -17.78
CA HIS A 96 12.71 -6.96 -18.63
C HIS A 96 11.42 -7.71 -18.25
N LYS A 97 10.51 -7.86 -19.22
CA LYS A 97 9.42 -8.85 -19.18
C LYS A 97 9.97 -10.18 -19.70
N GLY A 98 10.10 -11.17 -18.82
CA GLY A 98 10.45 -12.55 -19.17
C GLY A 98 11.91 -12.91 -18.88
N GLY A 99 12.11 -13.85 -17.95
CA GLY A 99 13.42 -14.48 -17.70
C GLY A 99 13.81 -14.59 -16.22
N GLN A 100 13.44 -15.72 -15.60
CA GLN A 100 13.98 -16.29 -14.36
C GLN A 100 13.77 -15.51 -13.04
N LYS A 101 12.83 -16.00 -12.21
CA LYS A 101 12.49 -15.55 -10.84
C LYS A 101 13.69 -15.53 -9.85
N SER A 102 14.90 -15.91 -10.28
CA SER A 102 16.11 -16.02 -9.47
C SER A 102 17.21 -14.99 -9.77
N ARG A 103 17.05 -14.12 -10.78
CA ARG A 103 18.07 -13.10 -11.07
C ARG A 103 18.01 -11.95 -10.07
N TYR A 104 19.16 -11.66 -9.47
CA TYR A 104 19.40 -10.41 -8.75
C TYR A 104 19.20 -9.24 -9.72
N THR A 105 18.25 -8.37 -9.40
CA THR A 105 18.09 -7.08 -10.06
C THR A 105 18.12 -5.98 -9.00
N LEU A 106 18.73 -4.84 -9.31
CA LEU A 106 18.80 -3.71 -8.40
C LEU A 106 17.40 -3.23 -7.97
N CYS A 107 16.42 -3.27 -8.89
CA CYS A 107 15.04 -2.93 -8.60
C CYS A 107 14.41 -3.83 -7.51
N ARG A 108 14.59 -5.16 -7.58
CA ARG A 108 14.07 -6.08 -6.56
C ARG A 108 14.80 -5.95 -5.24
N ALA A 109 16.12 -5.73 -5.30
CA ALA A 109 16.95 -5.48 -4.15
C ALA A 109 16.52 -4.20 -3.40
N TRP A 110 16.24 -3.12 -4.15
CA TRP A 110 15.77 -1.86 -3.60
C TRP A 110 14.36 -1.99 -3.01
N ALA A 111 13.39 -2.54 -3.74
CA ALA A 111 12.03 -2.77 -3.23
C ALA A 111 12.03 -3.61 -1.94
N PHE A 112 12.91 -4.61 -1.86
CA PHE A 112 13.11 -5.36 -0.62
C PHE A 112 13.68 -4.51 0.52
N CYS A 113 14.67 -3.65 0.23
CA CYS A 113 15.28 -2.77 1.24
C CYS A 113 14.29 -1.71 1.74
N GLU A 114 13.46 -1.12 0.88
CA GLU A 114 12.38 -0.21 1.28
C GLU A 114 11.40 -0.91 2.22
N ALA A 115 10.92 -2.11 1.87
CA ALA A 115 10.04 -2.88 2.74
C ALA A 115 10.70 -3.22 4.10
N VAL A 116 12.02 -3.42 4.14
CA VAL A 116 12.76 -3.62 5.40
C VAL A 116 12.78 -2.33 6.22
N ALA A 117 13.02 -1.18 5.58
CA ALA A 117 13.03 0.12 6.22
C ALA A 117 11.66 0.46 6.84
N ASP A 118 10.57 0.14 6.13
CA ASP A 118 9.17 0.31 6.58
C ASP A 118 8.76 -0.61 7.74
N GLY A 119 9.67 -1.47 8.21
CA GLY A 119 9.41 -2.30 9.38
C GLY A 119 8.83 -3.68 9.10
N MET A 120 8.60 -4.05 7.82
CA MET A 120 8.06 -5.37 7.49
C MET A 120 9.01 -6.49 7.94
N THR A 121 8.42 -7.55 8.46
CA THR A 121 9.17 -8.73 8.88
C THR A 121 9.51 -9.62 7.67
N LEU A 122 10.58 -10.41 7.79
CA LEU A 122 10.94 -11.39 6.75
C LEU A 122 9.81 -12.42 6.49
N ALA A 123 8.97 -12.69 7.49
CA ALA A 123 7.82 -13.57 7.36
C ALA A 123 6.72 -12.94 6.49
N GLN A 124 6.39 -11.66 6.72
CA GLN A 124 5.45 -10.91 5.88
C GLN A 124 5.95 -10.79 4.44
N MET A 125 7.25 -10.51 4.26
CA MET A 125 7.87 -10.43 2.94
C MET A 125 7.84 -11.75 2.17
N ALA A 126 7.91 -12.88 2.87
CA ALA A 126 7.87 -14.20 2.23
C ALA A 126 6.49 -14.55 1.64
N GLN A 127 5.42 -13.86 2.07
CA GLN A 127 4.07 -14.04 1.55
C GLN A 127 3.82 -13.24 0.26
N ASP A 128 4.67 -12.25 -0.04
CA ASP A 128 4.56 -11.43 -1.25
C ASP A 128 5.36 -12.05 -2.42
N PRO A 129 4.69 -12.50 -3.50
CA PRO A 129 5.36 -13.11 -4.66
C PRO A 129 6.24 -12.14 -5.47
N THR A 130 6.06 -10.84 -5.28
CA THR A 130 6.87 -9.80 -5.93
C THR A 130 8.22 -9.61 -5.23
N LEU A 131 8.28 -9.89 -3.92
CA LEU A 131 9.47 -9.78 -3.09
C LEU A 131 10.38 -11.02 -3.19
N PRO A 132 11.68 -10.88 -2.90
CA PRO A 132 12.61 -12.02 -2.89
C PRO A 132 12.37 -12.91 -1.66
N THR A 133 12.54 -14.23 -1.84
CA THR A 133 12.50 -15.17 -0.72
C THR A 133 13.71 -14.98 0.20
N PRO A 134 13.63 -15.35 1.50
CA PRO A 134 14.77 -15.24 2.42
C PRO A 134 16.04 -15.93 1.91
N LYS A 135 15.91 -17.07 1.24
CA LYS A 135 17.03 -17.79 0.61
C LYS A 135 17.73 -16.95 -0.45
N MET A 136 17.00 -16.20 -1.26
CA MET A 136 17.56 -15.29 -2.27
C MET A 136 18.30 -14.13 -1.60
N VAL A 137 17.70 -13.53 -0.57
CA VAL A 137 18.30 -12.41 0.19
C VAL A 137 19.63 -12.82 0.81
N TYR A 138 19.69 -13.97 1.50
CA TYR A 138 20.94 -14.47 2.08
C TYR A 138 22.01 -14.75 1.02
N ARG A 139 21.62 -15.28 -0.14
CA ARG A 139 22.54 -15.45 -1.27
C ARG A 139 23.08 -14.10 -1.76
N TRP A 140 22.21 -13.11 -1.93
CA TRP A 140 22.60 -11.77 -2.39
C TRP A 140 23.53 -11.07 -1.40
N LEU A 141 23.27 -11.16 -0.09
CA LEU A 141 24.13 -10.57 0.94
C LEU A 141 25.56 -11.16 0.93
N ARG A 142 25.69 -12.45 0.60
CA ARG A 142 26.99 -13.13 0.47
C ARG A 142 27.74 -12.74 -0.80
N GLN A 143 27.03 -12.61 -1.93
CA GLN A 143 27.62 -12.50 -3.27
C GLN A 143 27.75 -11.07 -3.80
N ARG A 144 27.01 -10.10 -3.23
CA ARG A 144 26.90 -8.73 -3.77
C ARG A 144 27.15 -7.70 -2.67
N ARG A 145 28.22 -6.92 -2.80
CA ARG A 145 28.61 -5.90 -1.83
C ARG A 145 27.66 -4.71 -1.86
N GLU A 146 27.18 -4.31 -3.03
CA GLU A 146 26.23 -3.20 -3.22
C GLU A 146 24.89 -3.49 -2.52
N PHE A 147 24.42 -4.73 -2.60
CA PHE A 147 23.22 -5.16 -1.87
C PHE A 147 23.42 -5.10 -0.36
N ARG A 148 24.60 -5.49 0.12
CA ARG A 148 24.93 -5.40 1.55
C ARG A 148 24.84 -3.96 2.05
N THR A 149 25.41 -3.01 1.32
CA THR A 149 25.31 -1.58 1.66
C THR A 149 23.86 -1.08 1.66
N MET A 150 23.05 -1.45 0.66
CA MET A 150 21.63 -1.08 0.63
C MET A 150 20.85 -1.67 1.82
N TYR A 151 21.10 -2.93 2.13
CA TYR A 151 20.45 -3.64 3.23
C TYR A 151 20.85 -3.08 4.60
N GLU A 152 22.12 -2.72 4.78
CA GLU A 152 22.61 -2.05 6.00
C GLU A 152 21.94 -0.69 6.20
N ARG A 153 21.80 0.10 5.12
CA ARG A 153 21.06 1.38 5.16
C ARG A 153 19.59 1.18 5.54
N ALA A 154 18.91 0.22 4.91
CA ALA A 154 17.53 -0.10 5.26
C ALA A 154 17.37 -0.51 6.74
N ARG A 155 18.31 -1.29 7.28
CA ARG A 155 18.31 -1.64 8.70
C ARG A 155 18.59 -0.45 9.60
N ALA A 156 19.44 0.48 9.17
CA ALA A 156 19.67 1.74 9.89
C ALA A 156 18.40 2.60 9.93
N THR A 157 17.69 2.74 8.79
CA THR A 157 16.39 3.43 8.73
C THR A 157 15.35 2.76 9.61
N GLN A 158 15.22 1.43 9.53
CA GLN A 158 14.28 0.67 10.38
C GLN A 158 14.58 0.88 11.88
N ARG A 159 15.86 0.98 12.25
CA ARG A 159 16.26 1.31 13.63
C ARG A 159 15.84 2.72 14.01
N GLN A 160 15.99 3.70 13.13
CA GLN A 160 15.55 5.08 13.38
C GLN A 160 14.03 5.13 13.60
N MET A 161 13.24 4.42 12.78
CA MET A 161 11.79 4.35 12.97
C MET A 161 11.40 3.76 14.33
N LEU A 162 12.08 2.69 14.78
CA LEU A 162 11.83 2.13 16.12
C LEU A 162 12.23 3.07 17.26
N LEU A 163 13.21 3.95 17.06
CA LEU A 163 13.57 4.98 18.04
C LEU A 163 12.52 6.09 18.10
N ILE A 164 11.97 6.49 16.95
CA ILE A 164 10.82 7.40 16.87
C ILE A 164 9.60 6.78 17.55
N ASP A 165 9.36 5.47 17.37
CA ASP A 165 8.30 4.76 18.09
C ASP A 165 8.48 4.83 19.61
N ILE A 166 9.72 4.71 20.11
CA ILE A 166 10.03 4.88 21.54
C ILE A 166 9.70 6.29 22.01
N ASP A 167 10.10 7.31 21.25
CA ASP A 167 9.80 8.72 21.54
C ASP A 167 8.28 8.95 21.65
N MET A 168 7.51 8.41 20.70
CA MET A 168 6.04 8.45 20.73
C MET A 168 5.42 7.68 21.91
N VAL A 169 6.08 6.68 22.49
CA VAL A 169 5.63 6.07 23.76
C VAL A 169 5.85 7.02 24.91
N VAL A 170 7.02 7.69 24.96
CA VAL A 170 7.39 8.63 26.02
C VAL A 170 6.45 9.84 26.03
N ASP A 171 6.15 10.41 24.87
CA ASP A 171 5.25 11.57 24.72
C ASP A 171 3.82 11.33 25.23
N ARG A 172 3.38 10.06 25.29
CA ARG A 172 2.04 9.68 25.76
C ARG A 172 1.94 9.50 27.26
N VAL A 173 3.04 9.58 28.00
CA VAL A 173 3.04 9.45 29.47
C VAL A 173 2.52 10.74 30.09
N MET A 174 1.33 10.69 30.67
CA MET A 174 0.70 11.87 31.29
C MET A 174 0.88 11.90 32.82
N GLY A 175 1.32 10.80 33.42
CA GLY A 175 1.65 10.75 34.84
C GLY A 175 2.29 9.44 35.32
N PRO A 176 2.60 9.32 36.62
CA PRO A 176 3.30 8.16 37.18
C PRO A 176 2.60 6.81 36.99
N GLY A 177 1.26 6.83 36.83
CA GLY A 177 0.46 5.62 36.59
C GLY A 177 0.72 4.96 35.23
N ASP A 178 1.14 5.72 34.22
CA ASP A 178 1.40 5.21 32.86
C ASP A 178 2.81 4.60 32.72
N LEU A 179 3.72 4.96 33.63
CA LEU A 179 5.14 4.58 33.59
C LEU A 179 5.37 3.07 33.48
N PRO A 180 4.66 2.18 34.21
CA PRO A 180 4.90 0.74 34.08
C PRO A 180 4.56 0.19 32.69
N ALA A 181 3.51 0.71 32.05
CA ALA A 181 3.11 0.29 30.70
C ALA A 181 4.10 0.83 29.65
N ALA A 182 4.44 2.11 29.73
CA ALA A 182 5.43 2.75 28.86
C ALA A 182 6.79 2.02 28.92
N LYS A 183 7.29 1.73 30.13
CA LYS A 183 8.56 0.99 30.32
C LYS A 183 8.55 -0.38 29.65
N ARG A 184 7.46 -1.14 29.77
CA ARG A 184 7.33 -2.45 29.09
C ARG A 184 7.36 -2.31 27.57
N GLN A 185 6.68 -1.30 27.03
CA GLN A 185 6.64 -1.06 25.59
C GLN A 185 7.99 -0.59 25.03
N VAL A 186 8.68 0.31 25.73
CA VAL A 186 10.04 0.74 25.39
C VAL A 186 11.01 -0.45 25.42
N ALA A 187 10.99 -1.25 26.49
CA ALA A 187 11.85 -2.44 26.58
C ALA A 187 11.60 -3.44 25.44
N TRP A 188 10.34 -3.59 24.99
CA TRP A 188 10.00 -4.42 23.84
C TRP A 188 10.57 -3.84 22.52
N LEU A 189 10.47 -2.52 22.30
CA LEU A 189 11.03 -1.83 21.13
C LEU A 189 12.57 -1.89 21.11
N GLU A 190 13.21 -1.66 22.25
CA GLU A 190 14.66 -1.82 22.42
C GLU A 190 15.10 -3.26 22.10
N GLY A 191 14.34 -4.26 22.58
CA GLY A 191 14.56 -5.66 22.24
C GLY A 191 14.41 -5.97 20.74
N ARG A 192 13.60 -5.21 19.99
CA ARG A 192 13.56 -5.29 18.52
C ARG A 192 14.78 -4.64 17.90
N ILE A 193 15.17 -3.45 18.34
CA ILE A 193 16.38 -2.73 17.87
C ILE A 193 17.62 -3.62 18.04
N GLY A 194 17.78 -4.28 19.18
CA GLY A 194 18.91 -5.18 19.44
C GLY A 194 19.00 -6.35 18.45
N ARG A 195 17.88 -6.80 17.89
CA ARG A 195 17.81 -7.91 16.91
C ARG A 195 18.02 -7.49 15.45
N LEU A 196 17.98 -6.19 15.15
CA LEU A 196 18.12 -5.70 13.77
C LEU A 196 19.52 -5.85 13.18
N THR A 197 20.55 -5.99 14.01
CA THR A 197 21.94 -6.08 13.54
C THR A 197 22.35 -7.56 13.44
N PRO A 198 22.51 -8.14 12.23
CA PRO A 198 22.94 -9.53 12.11
C PRO A 198 24.39 -9.66 12.58
N LYS A 199 24.69 -10.66 13.42
CA LYS A 199 26.05 -10.95 13.94
C LYS A 199 27.11 -11.07 12.82
N MET A 200 26.71 -11.43 11.60
CA MET A 200 27.58 -11.63 10.44
C MET A 200 28.23 -10.35 9.88
N TYR A 201 27.71 -9.16 10.18
CA TYR A 201 28.20 -7.87 9.64
C TYR A 201 28.48 -6.83 10.73
N ARG A 202 28.53 -7.23 12.01
CA ARG A 202 29.03 -6.36 13.06
C ARG A 202 30.51 -6.11 12.76
N THR A 203 30.85 -4.92 12.26
CA THR A 203 32.25 -4.46 12.24
C THR A 203 32.73 -4.57 13.67
N ARG A 204 33.72 -5.44 13.92
CA ARG A 204 34.47 -5.40 15.18
C ARG A 204 35.26 -4.09 15.12
N LEU A 205 34.72 -3.06 15.75
CA LEU A 205 35.51 -1.91 16.18
C LEU A 205 36.39 -2.37 17.34
#